data_AF-A0A939TVF2-F1
#
_entry.id   AF-A0A939TVF2-F1
#
_cell.length_a   1.000
_cell.length_b   1.000
_cell.length_c   1.000
_cell.angle_alpha   90.00
_cell.angle_beta   90.00
_cell.angle_gamma   90.00
#
_symmetry.space_group_name_H-M   'P 1'
#
loop_
_entity.id
_entity.type
_entity.pdbx_description
1 polymer ?
#
loop_
_entity_poly.entity_id
_entity_poly.type
_entity_poly.pdbx_seq_one_letter_code
_entity_poly.pdbx_strand_id
1 'polypeptide(L)'
;MASLQSFDSEIEKTRGIVDDMKTKLAQSGQVLDQFAKADTKLGDTNFDIENARIQDVLNQQKVMEANIADLIIGLEDATNVFGSEFESMKTYSGYEKFIGIFSKQRAQRMRTERVRNMSLAGNLQELLAKSDTIVGILKDQRAVLDQRYKTSEASLIQVIERRKGTIASLEATQKKIETLNPQLLDIENKIAASTDQSERTELEAQRSKLATDYNEAQAKEQELLAESQTLERYTSMFQTFVDSLNNQIAAQNTLINKLTIDTEQRIVLYKALEDSLKTAAQQEVAHRINTLGSQVDTAAEETMAGIGAAAQRHIGDLLELHEKNMLSTQDIQRRKKLADDAFARRFQTVIDKHNSANYVKT
;
A
#
# COMPACT_ATOMS: atom_id res chain seq x y z
N MET A 1 -20.93 -18.69 -6.88
CA MET A 1 -21.31 -18.62 -5.45
C MET A 1 -20.21 -19.11 -4.52
N ALA A 2 -19.65 -20.32 -4.68
CA ALA A 2 -18.55 -20.80 -3.82
C ALA A 2 -17.25 -19.95 -3.89
N SER A 3 -16.93 -19.35 -5.05
CA SER A 3 -15.79 -18.42 -5.18
C SER A 3 -16.02 -17.06 -4.50
N LEU A 4 -17.26 -16.58 -4.41
CA LEU A 4 -17.60 -15.26 -3.87
C LEU A 4 -17.57 -15.23 -2.34
N GLN A 5 -17.99 -16.32 -1.68
CA GLN A 5 -17.80 -16.52 -0.24
C GLN A 5 -16.31 -16.61 0.16
N SER A 6 -15.43 -17.07 -0.74
CA SER A 6 -13.98 -17.07 -0.51
C SER A 6 -13.44 -15.64 -0.38
N PHE A 7 -13.91 -14.71 -1.21
CA PHE A 7 -13.45 -13.32 -1.18
C PHE A 7 -13.77 -12.62 0.14
N ASP A 8 -14.95 -12.85 0.72
CA ASP A 8 -15.33 -12.18 1.98
C ASP A 8 -14.39 -12.60 3.11
N SER A 9 -14.06 -13.89 3.20
CA SER A 9 -13.10 -14.39 4.19
C SER A 9 -11.70 -13.81 3.98
N GLU A 10 -11.26 -13.65 2.74
CA GLU A 10 -9.94 -13.11 2.41
C GLU A 10 -9.86 -11.59 2.63
N ILE A 11 -10.95 -10.86 2.36
CA ILE A 11 -11.08 -9.42 2.66
C ILE A 11 -11.05 -9.20 4.16
N GLU A 12 -11.79 -9.98 4.95
CA GLU A 12 -11.77 -9.88 6.42
C GLU A 12 -10.39 -10.22 6.99
N LYS A 13 -9.74 -11.27 6.48
CA LYS A 13 -8.36 -11.60 6.86
C LYS A 13 -7.40 -10.45 6.53
N THR A 14 -7.56 -9.82 5.37
CA THR A 14 -6.75 -8.67 4.95
C THR A 14 -6.96 -7.48 5.88
N ARG A 15 -8.22 -7.16 6.24
CA ARG A 15 -8.52 -6.10 7.23
C ARG A 15 -7.82 -6.34 8.56
N GLY A 16 -7.92 -7.56 9.09
CA GLY A 16 -7.26 -7.93 10.33
C GLY A 16 -5.75 -7.72 10.30
N ILE A 17 -5.09 -8.10 9.19
CA ILE A 17 -3.64 -7.89 9.01
C ILE A 17 -3.31 -6.39 8.91
N VAL A 18 -4.11 -5.61 8.17
CA VAL A 18 -3.93 -4.15 8.04
C VAL A 18 -4.03 -3.47 9.41
N ASP A 19 -4.97 -3.87 10.26
CA ASP A 19 -5.15 -3.26 11.58
C ASP A 19 -4.05 -3.66 12.58
N ASP A 20 -3.57 -4.91 12.55
CA ASP A 20 -2.39 -5.32 13.31
C ASP A 20 -1.15 -4.50 12.89
N MET A 21 -0.96 -4.33 11.57
CA MET A 21 0.12 -3.52 11.02
C MET A 21 0.04 -2.05 11.45
N LYS A 22 -1.16 -1.43 11.42
CA LYS A 22 -1.34 -0.06 11.92
C LYS A 22 -0.89 0.08 13.37
N THR A 23 -1.22 -0.91 14.19
CA THR A 23 -0.83 -0.95 15.62
C THR A 23 0.67 -1.05 15.77
N LYS A 24 1.32 -1.98 15.06
CA LYS A 24 2.78 -2.14 15.11
C LYS A 24 3.54 -0.92 14.58
N LEU A 25 3.07 -0.33 13.47
CA LEU A 25 3.63 0.91 12.93
C LEU A 25 3.50 2.08 13.91
N ALA A 26 2.38 2.18 14.63
CA ALA A 26 2.20 3.20 15.65
C ALA A 26 3.17 3.02 16.84
N GLN A 27 3.37 1.78 17.29
CA GLN A 27 4.34 1.46 18.34
C GLN A 27 5.78 1.77 17.91
N SER A 28 6.19 1.31 16.72
CA SER A 28 7.51 1.63 16.16
C SER A 28 7.72 3.13 16.01
N GLY A 29 6.70 3.87 15.55
CA GLY A 29 6.77 5.32 15.44
C GLY A 29 7.11 6.01 16.76
N GLN A 30 6.53 5.58 17.88
CA GLN A 30 6.84 6.17 19.19
C GLN A 30 8.29 5.92 19.63
N VAL A 31 8.82 4.72 19.39
CA VAL A 31 10.19 4.36 19.77
C VAL A 31 11.20 5.10 18.89
N LEU A 32 10.93 5.17 17.59
CA LEU A 32 11.72 5.96 16.64
C LEU A 32 11.76 7.44 17.03
N ASP A 33 10.62 8.04 17.36
CA ASP A 33 10.57 9.43 17.83
C ASP A 33 11.37 9.65 19.12
N GLN A 34 11.52 8.63 19.97
CA GLN A 34 12.39 8.70 21.16
C GLN A 34 13.87 8.64 20.80
N PHE A 35 14.26 7.80 19.83
CA PHE A 35 15.64 7.74 19.33
C PHE A 35 16.10 9.04 18.66
N ALA A 36 15.18 9.73 17.97
CA ALA A 36 15.48 11.01 17.33
C ALA A 36 15.78 12.12 18.34
N LYS A 37 15.15 12.10 19.52
CA LYS A 37 15.27 13.12 20.56
C LYS A 37 16.57 13.03 21.35
N ALA A 38 17.08 14.20 21.74
CA ALA A 38 18.41 14.37 22.33
C ALA A 38 18.59 13.74 23.72
N ASP A 39 17.55 13.75 24.54
CA ASP A 39 17.66 13.40 25.97
C ASP A 39 17.50 11.90 26.27
N THR A 40 17.16 11.08 25.28
CA THR A 40 16.90 9.66 25.49
C THR A 40 18.19 8.85 25.33
N LYS A 41 18.88 8.57 26.45
CA LYS A 41 19.93 7.54 26.51
C LYS A 41 19.29 6.15 26.44
N LEU A 42 18.91 5.74 25.23
CA LEU A 42 18.41 4.39 24.99
C LEU A 42 19.62 3.45 24.82
N GLY A 43 19.64 2.37 25.61
CA GLY A 43 20.70 1.35 25.53
C GLY A 43 20.56 0.45 24.30
N ASP A 44 21.64 -0.27 23.97
CA ASP A 44 21.73 -1.16 22.79
C ASP A 44 20.56 -2.14 22.66
N THR A 45 20.06 -2.66 23.79
CA THR A 45 18.93 -3.61 23.80
C THR A 45 17.66 -3.01 23.18
N ASN A 46 17.39 -1.71 23.40
CA ASN A 46 16.20 -1.07 22.83
C ASN A 46 16.32 -0.90 21.32
N PHE A 47 17.54 -0.64 20.82
CA PHE A 47 17.81 -0.56 19.38
C PHE A 47 17.59 -1.91 18.70
N ASP A 48 18.13 -3.00 19.26
CA ASP A 48 17.99 -4.33 18.66
C ASP A 48 16.54 -4.80 18.64
N ILE A 49 15.78 -4.52 19.72
CA ILE A 49 14.33 -4.80 19.78
C ILE A 49 13.59 -4.04 18.70
N GLU A 50 13.87 -2.74 18.53
CA GLU A 50 13.15 -1.93 17.55
C GLU A 50 13.53 -2.31 16.13
N ASN A 51 14.81 -2.60 15.86
CA ASN A 51 15.23 -3.12 14.57
C ASN A 51 14.51 -4.44 14.23
N ALA A 52 14.39 -5.36 15.19
CA ALA A 52 13.65 -6.61 15.00
C ALA A 52 12.15 -6.36 14.74
N ARG A 53 11.53 -5.42 15.48
CA ARG A 53 10.14 -5.02 15.26
C ARG A 53 9.94 -4.42 13.86
N ILE A 54 10.83 -3.55 13.42
CA ILE A 54 10.78 -2.97 12.06
C ILE A 54 10.80 -4.10 11.04
N GLN A 55 11.76 -5.04 11.14
CA GLN A 55 11.86 -6.17 10.22
C GLN A 55 10.59 -7.04 10.22
N ASP A 56 9.98 -7.31 11.39
CA ASP A 56 8.71 -8.03 11.48
C ASP A 56 7.59 -7.28 10.75
N VAL A 57 7.46 -5.96 10.98
CA VAL A 57 6.51 -5.11 10.26
C VAL A 57 6.75 -5.23 8.76
N LEU A 58 7.99 -5.09 8.28
CA LEU A 58 8.31 -5.17 6.85
C LEU A 58 7.89 -6.51 6.23
N ASN A 59 8.12 -7.62 6.95
CA ASN A 59 7.76 -8.95 6.47
C ASN A 59 6.24 -9.14 6.41
N GLN A 60 5.52 -8.70 7.44
CA GLN A 60 4.06 -8.75 7.47
C GLN A 60 3.42 -7.90 6.37
N GLN A 61 4.01 -6.74 6.06
CA GLN A 61 3.53 -5.89 4.96
C GLN A 61 3.61 -6.62 3.62
N LYS A 62 4.70 -7.32 3.32
CA LYS A 62 4.84 -8.09 2.07
C LYS A 62 3.79 -9.19 1.94
N VAL A 63 3.47 -9.86 3.05
CA VAL A 63 2.40 -10.88 3.09
C VAL A 63 1.05 -10.25 2.80
N MET A 64 0.77 -9.09 3.39
CA MET A 64 -0.46 -8.37 3.17
C MET A 64 -0.58 -7.86 1.73
N GLU A 65 0.47 -7.25 1.17
CA GLU A 65 0.51 -6.82 -0.24
C GLU A 65 0.27 -8.00 -1.19
N ALA A 66 0.85 -9.17 -0.89
CA ALA A 66 0.62 -10.38 -1.67
C ALA A 66 -0.83 -10.87 -1.59
N ASN A 67 -1.45 -10.86 -0.40
CA ASN A 67 -2.85 -11.25 -0.24
C ASN A 67 -3.79 -10.29 -1.01
N ILE A 68 -3.52 -8.98 -0.98
CA ILE A 68 -4.32 -8.01 -1.73
C ILE A 68 -4.11 -8.16 -3.24
N ALA A 69 -2.87 -8.39 -3.68
CA ALA A 69 -2.60 -8.68 -5.08
C ALA A 69 -3.38 -9.92 -5.55
N ASP A 70 -3.41 -11.00 -4.75
CA ASP A 70 -4.16 -12.21 -5.05
C ASP A 70 -5.69 -11.96 -5.15
N LEU A 71 -6.23 -11.17 -4.22
CA LEU A 71 -7.62 -10.69 -4.27
C LEU A 71 -7.93 -9.92 -5.56
N ILE A 72 -7.02 -9.03 -5.99
CA ILE A 72 -7.19 -8.24 -7.23
C ILE A 72 -7.18 -9.16 -8.45
N ILE A 73 -6.26 -10.13 -8.51
CA ILE A 73 -6.20 -11.12 -9.59
C ILE A 73 -7.49 -11.94 -9.63
N GLY A 74 -7.96 -12.44 -8.49
CA GLY A 74 -9.20 -13.20 -8.41
C GLY A 74 -10.42 -12.38 -8.86
N LEU A 75 -10.50 -11.10 -8.50
CA LEU A 75 -11.57 -10.22 -8.96
C LEU A 75 -11.49 -9.98 -10.47
N GLU A 76 -10.29 -9.89 -11.05
CA GLU A 76 -10.08 -9.78 -12.49
C GLU A 76 -10.53 -11.06 -13.21
N ASP A 77 -10.15 -12.24 -12.72
CA ASP A 77 -10.58 -13.53 -13.26
C ASP A 77 -12.10 -13.68 -13.24
N ALA A 78 -12.74 -13.35 -12.12
CA ALA A 78 -14.20 -13.34 -12.01
C ALA A 78 -14.84 -12.37 -13.01
N THR A 79 -14.20 -11.23 -13.28
CA THR A 79 -14.66 -10.24 -14.27
C THR A 79 -14.51 -10.74 -15.69
N ASN A 80 -13.40 -11.43 -16.00
CA ASN A 80 -13.16 -12.00 -17.32
C ASN A 80 -14.14 -13.13 -17.64
N VAL A 81 -14.41 -14.01 -16.66
CA VAL A 81 -15.46 -15.04 -16.77
C VAL A 81 -16.82 -14.38 -17.02
N PHE A 82 -17.17 -13.38 -16.22
CA PHE A 82 -18.40 -12.61 -16.41
C PHE A 82 -18.47 -11.97 -17.81
N GLY A 83 -17.39 -11.34 -18.28
CA GLY A 83 -17.32 -10.74 -19.60
C GLY A 83 -17.56 -11.75 -20.72
N SER A 84 -17.01 -12.96 -20.59
CA SER A 84 -17.23 -14.05 -21.55
C SER A 84 -18.68 -14.56 -21.55
N GLU A 85 -19.28 -14.69 -20.35
CA GLU A 85 -20.70 -15.03 -20.18
C GLU A 85 -21.60 -13.97 -20.80
N PHE A 86 -21.31 -12.69 -20.58
CA PHE A 86 -22.04 -11.57 -21.15
C PHE A 86 -21.95 -11.50 -22.68
N GLU A 87 -20.76 -11.71 -23.28
CA GLU A 87 -20.63 -11.77 -24.74
C GLU A 87 -21.42 -12.94 -25.34
N SER A 88 -21.49 -14.07 -24.64
CA SER A 88 -22.32 -15.19 -25.04
C SER A 88 -23.82 -14.85 -25.07
N MET A 89 -24.28 -13.87 -24.29
CA MET A 89 -25.67 -13.39 -24.31
C MET A 89 -25.98 -12.49 -25.51
N LYS A 90 -25.00 -11.72 -25.99
CA LYS A 90 -25.17 -10.83 -27.14
C LYS A 90 -25.44 -11.62 -28.41
N THR A 91 -24.86 -12.80 -28.54
CA THR A 91 -24.98 -13.64 -29.73
C THR A 91 -26.00 -14.76 -29.56
N TYR A 92 -26.52 -15.29 -30.68
CA TYR A 92 -27.31 -16.51 -30.65
C TYR A 92 -26.43 -17.71 -30.34
N SER A 93 -26.90 -18.59 -29.46
CA SER A 93 -26.26 -19.87 -29.19
C SER A 93 -26.27 -20.75 -30.45
N GLY A 94 -25.46 -21.81 -30.48
CA GLY A 94 -25.45 -22.76 -31.61
C GLY A 94 -26.85 -23.35 -31.88
N TYR A 95 -27.59 -23.66 -30.82
CA TYR A 95 -28.96 -24.17 -30.92
C TYR A 95 -29.97 -23.09 -31.35
N GLU A 96 -29.83 -21.86 -30.85
CA GLU A 96 -30.68 -20.74 -31.30
C GLU A 96 -30.43 -20.36 -32.76
N LYS A 97 -29.17 -20.42 -33.23
CA LYS A 97 -28.83 -20.24 -34.65
C LYS A 97 -29.51 -21.31 -35.49
N PHE A 98 -29.47 -22.56 -35.05
CA PHE A 98 -30.15 -23.67 -35.72
C PHE A 98 -31.67 -23.45 -35.79
N ILE A 99 -32.32 -23.10 -34.67
CA ILE A 99 -33.75 -22.75 -34.65
C ILE A 99 -34.03 -21.51 -35.50
N GLY A 100 -33.10 -20.56 -35.56
CA GLY A 100 -33.21 -19.32 -36.35
C GLY A 100 -33.29 -19.54 -37.86
N ILE A 101 -32.77 -20.67 -38.37
CA ILE A 101 -32.94 -21.09 -39.77
C ILE A 101 -34.43 -21.37 -40.06
N PHE A 102 -35.16 -21.90 -39.08
CA PHE A 102 -36.58 -22.29 -39.22
C PHE A 102 -37.56 -21.22 -38.71
N SER A 103 -37.21 -20.50 -37.65
CA SER A 103 -38.03 -19.46 -37.04
C SER A 103 -37.19 -18.42 -36.31
N LYS A 104 -37.05 -17.25 -36.94
CA LYS A 104 -36.39 -16.08 -36.33
C LYS A 104 -37.09 -15.64 -35.03
N GLN A 105 -38.41 -15.71 -34.98
CA GLN A 105 -39.19 -15.36 -33.78
C GLN A 105 -38.92 -16.32 -32.62
N ARG A 106 -38.83 -17.63 -32.88
CA ARG A 106 -38.59 -18.62 -31.84
C ARG A 106 -37.15 -18.54 -31.31
N ALA A 107 -36.17 -18.34 -32.20
CA ALA A 107 -34.78 -18.10 -31.81
C ALA A 107 -34.63 -16.86 -30.92
N GLN A 108 -35.33 -15.77 -31.26
CA GLN A 108 -35.32 -14.54 -30.45
C GLN A 108 -35.92 -14.76 -29.05
N ARG A 109 -37.04 -15.49 -28.93
CA ARG A 109 -37.63 -15.80 -27.61
C ARG A 109 -36.70 -16.64 -26.74
N MET A 110 -36.07 -17.66 -27.32
CA MET A 110 -35.10 -18.50 -26.61
C MET A 110 -33.93 -17.68 -26.06
N ARG A 111 -33.43 -16.71 -26.87
CA ARG A 111 -32.39 -15.78 -26.42
C ARG A 111 -32.88 -14.91 -25.26
N THR A 112 -34.07 -14.32 -25.36
CA THR A 112 -34.65 -13.49 -24.30
C THR A 112 -34.82 -14.29 -22.99
N GLU A 113 -35.31 -15.52 -23.06
CA GLU A 113 -35.45 -16.40 -21.89
C GLU A 113 -34.09 -16.76 -21.26
N ARG A 114 -33.07 -17.07 -22.07
CA ARG A 114 -31.71 -17.31 -21.57
C ARG A 114 -31.14 -16.08 -20.87
N VAL A 115 -31.26 -14.92 -21.51
CA VAL A 115 -30.77 -13.64 -20.99
C VAL A 115 -31.41 -13.30 -19.65
N ARG A 116 -32.71 -13.57 -19.50
CA ARG A 116 -33.47 -13.29 -18.27
C ARG A 116 -33.09 -14.22 -17.11
N ASN A 117 -32.87 -15.49 -17.39
CA ASN A 117 -32.62 -16.49 -16.35
C ASN A 117 -31.16 -16.53 -15.87
N MET A 118 -30.26 -15.76 -16.49
CA MET A 118 -28.89 -15.59 -16.02
C MET A 118 -28.83 -14.55 -14.89
N SER A 119 -28.44 -14.99 -13.69
CA SER A 119 -28.26 -14.14 -12.49
C SER A 119 -26.96 -13.30 -12.55
N LEU A 120 -26.78 -12.53 -13.62
CA LEU A 120 -25.53 -11.81 -13.90
C LEU A 120 -25.42 -10.47 -13.17
N ALA A 121 -26.53 -9.73 -13.07
CA ALA A 121 -26.54 -8.41 -12.43
C ALA A 121 -26.11 -8.48 -10.95
N GLY A 122 -26.61 -9.47 -10.21
CA GLY A 122 -26.25 -9.70 -8.80
C GLY A 122 -24.77 -10.03 -8.60
N ASN A 123 -24.19 -10.88 -9.46
CA ASN A 123 -22.77 -11.24 -9.37
C ASN A 123 -21.86 -10.04 -9.62
N LEU A 124 -22.18 -9.20 -10.61
CA LEU A 124 -21.35 -8.05 -10.95
C LEU A 124 -21.44 -6.93 -9.91
N GLN A 125 -22.64 -6.70 -9.35
CA GLN A 125 -22.83 -5.81 -8.21
C GLN A 125 -21.95 -6.23 -7.02
N GLU A 126 -21.89 -7.53 -6.74
CA GLU A 126 -21.04 -8.06 -5.67
C GLU A 126 -19.56 -7.81 -5.94
N LEU A 127 -19.09 -8.04 -7.17
CA LEU A 127 -17.71 -7.75 -7.57
C LEU A 127 -17.36 -6.25 -7.42
N LEU A 128 -18.28 -5.35 -7.77
CA LEU A 128 -18.10 -3.91 -7.58
C LEU A 128 -17.99 -3.54 -6.10
N ALA A 129 -18.87 -4.06 -5.26
CA ALA A 129 -18.84 -3.82 -3.82
C ALA A 129 -17.55 -4.33 -3.16
N LYS A 130 -17.09 -5.53 -3.55
CA LYS A 130 -15.82 -6.10 -3.07
C LYS A 130 -14.61 -5.28 -3.56
N SER A 131 -14.61 -4.86 -4.83
CA SER A 131 -13.56 -4.00 -5.38
C SER A 131 -13.45 -2.69 -4.62
N ASP A 132 -14.58 -2.01 -4.41
CA ASP A 132 -14.62 -0.74 -3.68
C ASP A 132 -14.15 -0.88 -2.23
N THR A 133 -14.58 -1.95 -1.56
CA THR A 133 -14.11 -2.29 -0.21
C THR A 133 -12.59 -2.41 -0.14
N ILE A 134 -11.97 -3.13 -1.09
CA ILE A 134 -10.51 -3.31 -1.13
C ILE A 134 -9.81 -1.99 -1.46
N VAL A 135 -10.35 -1.17 -2.38
CA VAL A 135 -9.83 0.18 -2.65
C VAL A 135 -9.85 1.04 -1.38
N GLY A 136 -10.92 0.98 -0.59
CA GLY A 136 -11.02 1.67 0.70
C GLY A 136 -9.92 1.26 1.66
N ILE A 137 -9.74 -0.05 1.88
CA ILE A 137 -8.67 -0.61 2.72
C ILE A 137 -7.29 -0.10 2.28
N LEU A 138 -7.01 -0.18 0.97
CA LEU A 138 -5.74 0.26 0.39
C LEU A 138 -5.50 1.76 0.58
N LYS A 139 -6.52 2.61 0.40
CA LYS A 139 -6.43 4.06 0.59
C LYS A 139 -6.19 4.43 2.05
N ASP A 140 -6.94 3.83 2.97
CA ASP A 140 -6.79 4.04 4.41
C ASP A 140 -5.38 3.66 4.87
N GLN A 141 -4.90 2.52 4.40
CA GLN A 141 -3.54 2.09 4.68
C GLN A 141 -2.50 3.04 4.07
N ARG A 142 -2.69 3.49 2.83
CA ARG A 142 -1.76 4.43 2.20
C ARG A 142 -1.66 5.72 3.01
N ALA A 143 -2.76 6.24 3.51
CA ALA A 143 -2.75 7.43 4.36
C ALA A 143 -1.92 7.24 5.64
N VAL A 144 -2.00 6.06 6.26
CA VAL A 144 -1.16 5.71 7.41
C VAL A 144 0.31 5.63 7.03
N LEU A 145 0.65 4.96 5.91
CA LEU A 145 2.02 4.85 5.42
C LEU A 145 2.61 6.23 5.06
N ASP A 146 1.85 7.07 4.35
CA ASP A 146 2.25 8.44 3.97
C ASP A 146 2.55 9.29 5.21
N GLN A 147 1.70 9.21 6.24
CA GLN A 147 1.93 9.92 7.49
C GLN A 147 3.19 9.43 8.20
N ARG A 148 3.39 8.10 8.23
CA ARG A 148 4.56 7.50 8.89
C ARG A 148 5.85 7.76 8.13
N TYR A 149 5.81 7.80 6.80
CA TYR A 149 6.94 8.20 5.97
C TYR A 149 7.40 9.61 6.37
N LYS A 150 6.48 10.58 6.38
CA LYS A 150 6.79 11.98 6.73
C LYS A 150 7.39 12.14 8.12
N THR A 151 6.81 11.47 9.12
CA THR A 151 7.34 11.54 10.49
C THR A 151 8.70 10.88 10.61
N SER A 152 8.91 9.73 9.95
CA SER A 152 10.17 9.00 10.00
C SER A 152 11.29 9.72 9.25
N GLU A 153 10.98 10.36 8.12
CA GLU A 153 11.90 11.20 7.36
C GLU A 153 12.33 12.43 8.18
N ALA A 154 11.40 13.09 8.86
CA ALA A 154 11.73 14.19 9.77
C ALA A 154 12.66 13.75 10.92
N SER A 155 12.37 12.59 11.52
CA SER A 155 13.20 11.98 12.57
C SER A 155 14.59 11.59 12.06
N LEU A 156 14.69 11.05 10.84
CA LEU A 156 15.98 10.77 10.17
C LEU A 156 16.82 12.03 10.00
N ILE A 157 16.21 13.12 9.51
CA ILE A 157 16.89 14.41 9.35
C ILE A 157 17.43 14.91 10.70
N GLN A 158 16.63 14.81 11.76
CA GLN A 158 17.07 15.21 13.11
C GLN A 158 18.28 14.40 13.59
N VAL A 159 18.29 13.07 13.40
CA VAL A 159 19.42 12.22 13.77
C VAL A 159 20.68 12.57 12.97
N ILE A 160 20.54 12.83 11.67
CA ILE A 160 21.65 13.25 10.80
C ILE A 160 22.25 14.58 11.28
N GLU A 161 21.43 15.59 11.56
CA GLU A 161 21.90 16.89 12.03
C GLU A 161 22.57 16.79 13.41
N ARG A 162 22.04 15.97 14.32
CA ARG A 162 22.69 15.67 15.60
C ARG A 162 24.06 15.04 15.39
N ARG A 163 24.14 14.02 14.53
CA ARG A 163 25.40 13.34 14.23
C ARG A 163 26.44 14.32 13.69
N LYS A 164 26.04 15.21 12.78
CA LYS A 164 26.89 16.25 12.24
C LYS A 164 27.42 17.20 13.34
N GLY A 165 26.56 17.60 14.27
CA GLY A 165 26.96 18.41 15.44
C GLY A 165 27.92 17.68 16.38
N THR A 166 27.67 16.40 16.66
CA THR A 166 28.56 15.54 17.47
C THR A 166 29.92 15.37 16.80
N ILE A 167 29.98 15.13 15.49
CA ILE A 167 31.23 15.04 14.73
C ILE A 167 32.00 16.37 14.78
N ALA A 168 31.33 17.51 14.59
CA ALA A 168 31.99 18.81 14.69
C ALA A 168 32.59 19.06 16.09
N SER A 169 31.86 18.64 17.14
CA SER A 169 32.33 18.73 18.54
C SER A 169 33.49 17.79 18.81
N LEU A 170 33.47 16.60 18.20
CA LEU A 170 34.53 15.60 18.29
C LEU A 170 35.81 16.14 17.64
N GLU A 171 35.72 16.68 16.42
CA GLU A 171 36.85 17.30 15.72
C GLU A 171 37.45 18.48 16.51
N ALA A 172 36.61 19.32 17.13
CA ALA A 172 37.08 20.42 17.98
C ALA A 172 37.80 19.90 19.25
N THR A 173 37.29 18.83 19.85
CA THR A 173 37.90 18.18 21.02
C THR A 173 39.24 17.55 20.65
N GLN A 174 39.32 16.87 19.52
CA GLN A 174 40.56 16.30 18.98
C GLN A 174 41.63 17.37 18.74
N LYS A 175 41.26 18.50 18.13
CA LYS A 175 42.18 19.65 17.98
C LYS A 175 42.67 20.20 19.32
N LYS A 176 41.81 20.23 20.35
CA LYS A 176 42.21 20.64 21.71
C LYS A 176 43.24 19.66 22.29
N ILE A 177 43.01 18.35 22.17
CA ILE A 177 43.94 17.30 22.61
C ILE A 177 45.28 17.43 21.87
N GLU A 178 45.25 17.62 20.55
CA GLU A 178 46.44 17.84 19.71
C GLU A 178 47.23 19.10 20.13
N THR A 179 46.55 20.14 20.62
CA THR A 179 47.18 21.37 21.12
C THR A 179 47.76 21.20 22.53
N LEU A 180 47.08 20.46 23.40
CA LEU A 180 47.50 20.22 24.78
C LEU A 180 48.71 19.28 24.88
N ASN A 181 48.79 18.28 23.99
CA ASN A 181 49.92 17.32 23.92
C ASN A 181 51.31 18.00 23.93
N PRO A 182 51.64 18.92 22.99
CA PRO A 182 52.94 19.58 22.97
C PRO A 182 53.15 20.53 24.16
N GLN A 183 52.09 21.15 24.70
CA GLN A 183 52.18 22.02 25.87
C GLN A 183 52.55 21.22 27.14
N LEU A 184 51.95 20.04 27.30
CA LEU A 184 52.31 19.10 28.37
C LEU A 184 53.77 18.64 28.24
N LEU A 185 54.22 18.28 27.05
CA LEU A 185 55.59 17.85 26.82
C LEU A 185 56.60 18.99 27.05
N ASP A 186 56.29 20.21 26.61
CA ASP A 186 57.13 21.39 26.85
C ASP A 186 57.25 21.73 28.34
N ILE A 187 56.14 21.67 29.09
CA ILE A 187 56.18 21.96 30.53
C ILE A 187 56.90 20.86 31.32
N GLU A 188 56.77 19.60 30.92
CA GLU A 188 57.55 18.48 31.49
C GLU A 188 59.05 18.66 31.24
N ASN A 189 59.45 19.06 30.03
CA ASN A 189 60.84 19.36 29.71
C ASN A 189 61.37 20.54 30.53
N LYS A 190 60.58 21.61 30.73
CA LYS A 190 60.95 22.76 31.57
C LYS A 190 61.11 22.37 33.04
N ILE A 191 60.21 21.55 33.59
CA ILE A 191 60.33 21.00 34.95
C ILE A 191 61.61 20.18 35.10
N ALA A 192 61.96 19.37 34.09
CA ALA A 192 63.18 18.56 34.10
C ALA A 192 64.47 19.42 34.04
N ALA A 193 64.41 20.57 33.36
CA ALA A 193 65.54 21.48 33.21
C ALA A 193 65.71 22.50 34.35
N SER A 194 64.65 22.80 35.11
CA SER A 194 64.70 23.78 36.20
C SER A 194 65.42 23.22 37.45
N THR A 195 66.31 24.05 38.02
CA THR A 195 67.08 23.77 39.23
C THR A 195 66.61 24.61 40.43
N ASP A 196 65.73 25.58 40.22
CA ASP A 196 65.14 26.41 41.27
C ASP A 196 63.86 25.78 41.81
N GLN A 197 63.76 25.67 43.15
CA GLN A 197 62.65 24.97 43.81
C GLN A 197 61.32 25.73 43.68
N SER A 198 61.35 27.07 43.66
CA SER A 198 60.14 27.89 43.54
C SER A 198 59.58 27.81 42.13
N GLU A 199 60.44 28.01 41.12
CA GLU A 199 60.08 27.90 39.70
C GLU A 199 59.53 26.50 39.38
N ARG A 200 60.17 25.45 39.89
CA ARG A 200 59.69 24.07 39.71
C ARG A 200 58.29 23.87 40.26
N THR A 201 58.00 24.42 41.44
CA THR A 201 56.68 24.31 42.08
C THR A 201 55.59 24.99 41.25
N GLU A 202 55.90 26.15 40.64
CA GLU A 202 54.98 26.85 39.74
C GLU A 202 54.72 26.07 38.45
N LEU A 203 55.76 25.50 37.84
CA LEU A 203 55.65 24.68 36.64
C LEU A 203 54.87 23.38 36.91
N GLU A 204 55.06 22.74 38.05
CA GLU A 204 54.29 21.56 38.46
C GLU A 204 52.79 21.89 38.64
N ALA A 205 52.47 23.05 39.20
CA ALA A 205 51.08 23.52 39.30
C ALA A 205 50.46 23.78 37.92
N GLN A 206 51.20 24.36 36.98
CA GLN A 206 50.76 24.56 35.60
C GLN A 206 50.59 23.22 34.86
N ARG A 207 51.52 22.28 35.02
CA ARG A 207 51.40 20.91 34.45
C ARG A 207 50.15 20.23 34.95
N SER A 208 49.86 20.33 36.25
CA SER A 208 48.65 19.74 36.82
C SER A 208 47.38 20.30 36.18
N LYS A 209 47.30 21.61 35.89
CA LYS A 209 46.15 22.20 35.20
C LYS A 209 46.01 21.68 33.77
N LEU A 210 47.11 21.69 33.01
CA LEU A 210 47.13 21.17 31.64
C LEU A 210 46.76 19.68 31.58
N ALA A 211 47.22 18.89 32.55
CA ALA A 211 46.90 17.47 32.65
C ALA A 211 45.42 17.25 32.96
N THR A 212 44.82 18.07 33.82
CA THR A 212 43.36 18.04 34.06
C THR A 212 42.59 18.36 32.78
N ASP A 213 42.92 19.48 32.11
CA ASP A 213 42.26 19.88 30.86
C ASP A 213 42.39 18.82 29.77
N TYR A 214 43.53 18.13 29.71
CA TYR A 214 43.80 17.03 28.78
C TYR A 214 42.95 15.80 29.08
N ASN A 215 42.92 15.36 30.34
CA ASN A 215 42.13 14.21 30.75
C ASN A 215 40.63 14.45 30.54
N GLU A 216 40.14 15.66 30.83
CA GLU A 216 38.77 16.06 30.54
C GLU A 216 38.47 16.04 29.03
N ALA A 217 39.39 16.54 28.20
CA ALA A 217 39.24 16.51 26.75
C ALA A 217 39.24 15.07 26.20
N GLN A 218 40.12 14.19 26.69
CA GLN A 218 40.13 12.78 26.31
C GLN A 218 38.83 12.07 26.72
N ALA A 219 38.34 12.29 27.94
CA ALA A 219 37.07 11.72 28.39
C ALA A 219 35.92 12.20 27.50
N LYS A 220 35.93 13.48 27.11
CA LYS A 220 34.93 14.04 26.21
C LYS A 220 35.02 13.48 24.80
N GLU A 221 36.23 13.24 24.28
CA GLU A 221 36.44 12.59 22.98
C GLU A 221 35.82 11.20 22.96
N GLN A 222 36.06 10.38 24.00
CA GLN A 222 35.47 9.04 24.10
C GLN A 222 33.94 9.07 24.16
N GLU A 223 33.36 10.01 24.91
CA GLU A 223 31.91 10.21 24.97
C GLU A 223 31.34 10.56 23.59
N LEU A 224 31.95 11.52 22.88
CA LEU A 224 31.50 11.97 21.56
C LEU A 224 31.68 10.89 20.48
N LEU A 225 32.74 10.08 20.56
CA LEU A 225 32.93 8.92 19.68
C LEU A 225 31.81 7.89 19.85
N ALA A 226 31.49 7.52 21.10
CA ALA A 226 30.42 6.57 21.39
C ALA A 226 29.05 7.11 20.95
N GLU A 227 28.78 8.41 21.17
CA GLU A 227 27.57 9.07 20.68
C GLU A 227 27.49 9.05 19.15
N SER A 228 28.58 9.40 18.46
CA SER A 228 28.63 9.40 16.99
C SER A 228 28.36 8.03 16.38
N GLN A 229 28.93 6.96 16.97
CA GLN A 229 28.68 5.58 16.56
C GLN A 229 27.21 5.18 16.75
N THR A 230 26.61 5.60 17.87
CA THR A 230 25.19 5.34 18.16
C THR A 230 24.29 6.05 17.14
N LEU A 231 24.56 7.33 16.85
CA LEU A 231 23.81 8.11 15.88
C LEU A 231 23.96 7.57 14.44
N GLU A 232 25.11 6.99 14.09
CA GLU A 232 25.30 6.31 12.80
C GLU A 232 24.37 5.08 12.68
N ARG A 233 24.30 4.26 13.73
CA ARG A 233 23.39 3.11 13.77
C ARG A 233 21.94 3.53 13.66
N TYR A 234 21.54 4.60 14.36
CA TYR A 234 20.20 5.16 14.24
C TYR A 234 19.91 5.66 12.82
N THR A 235 20.87 6.37 12.22
CA THR A 235 20.76 6.83 10.82
C THR A 235 20.49 5.68 9.86
N SER A 236 21.25 4.59 9.97
CA SER A 236 21.09 3.40 9.11
C SER A 236 19.72 2.71 9.31
N MET A 237 19.26 2.59 10.56
CA MET A 237 17.95 2.03 10.86
C MET A 237 16.82 2.90 10.29
N PHE A 238 16.88 4.22 10.47
CA PHE A 238 15.90 5.15 9.93
C PHE A 238 15.87 5.14 8.40
N GLN A 239 17.03 5.12 7.74
CA GLN A 239 17.13 5.00 6.28
C GLN A 239 16.43 3.72 5.79
N THR A 240 16.76 2.58 6.39
CA THR A 240 16.14 1.29 6.05
C THR A 240 14.61 1.34 6.20
N PHE A 241 14.13 1.97 7.27
CA PHE A 241 12.70 2.10 7.52
C PHE A 241 12.01 3.03 6.52
N VAL A 242 12.57 4.21 6.26
CA VAL A 242 12.05 5.19 5.30
C VAL A 242 12.02 4.62 3.88
N ASP A 243 13.09 3.94 3.46
CA ASP A 243 13.17 3.28 2.16
C ASP A 243 12.10 2.20 2.01
N SER A 244 11.87 1.42 3.08
CA SER A 244 10.83 0.41 3.06
C SER A 244 9.42 1.02 3.03
N LEU A 245 9.16 2.10 3.78
CA LEU A 245 7.89 2.81 3.73
C LEU A 245 7.62 3.36 2.32
N ASN A 246 8.62 3.96 1.69
CA ASN A 246 8.52 4.45 0.31
C ASN A 246 8.21 3.32 -0.67
N ASN A 247 8.91 2.19 -0.53
CA ASN A 247 8.64 1.02 -1.35
C ASN A 247 7.21 0.51 -1.18
N GLN A 248 6.70 0.46 0.06
CA GLN A 248 5.31 0.06 0.36
C GLN A 248 4.28 1.03 -0.22
N ILE A 249 4.51 2.34 -0.10
CA ILE A 249 3.65 3.36 -0.73
C ILE A 249 3.58 3.14 -2.24
N ALA A 250 4.71 2.82 -2.89
CA ALA A 250 4.74 2.50 -4.32
C ALA A 250 3.96 1.21 -4.65
N ALA A 251 4.02 0.19 -3.79
CA ALA A 251 3.22 -1.03 -3.92
C ALA A 251 1.72 -0.73 -3.85
N GLN A 252 1.30 -0.01 -2.82
CA GLN A 252 -0.09 0.41 -2.64
C GLN A 252 -0.59 1.22 -3.83
N ASN A 253 0.21 2.13 -4.36
CA ASN A 253 -0.18 2.90 -5.55
C ASN A 253 -0.38 1.99 -6.77
N THR A 254 0.42 0.95 -6.93
CA THR A 254 0.25 -0.04 -8.01
C THR A 254 -1.04 -0.85 -7.82
N LEU A 255 -1.29 -1.34 -6.60
CA LEU A 255 -2.51 -2.10 -6.26
C LEU A 255 -3.77 -1.24 -6.45
N ILE A 256 -3.78 -0.02 -5.90
CA ILE A 256 -4.89 0.95 -6.03
C ILE A 256 -5.15 1.25 -7.50
N ASN A 257 -4.11 1.57 -8.29
CA ASN A 257 -4.29 1.93 -9.69
C ASN A 257 -4.86 0.77 -10.51
N LYS A 258 -4.30 -0.44 -10.35
CA LYS A 258 -4.79 -1.66 -11.00
C LYS A 258 -6.26 -1.91 -10.67
N LEU A 259 -6.59 -1.95 -9.38
CA LEU A 259 -7.96 -2.23 -8.94
C LEU A 259 -8.94 -1.12 -9.34
N THR A 260 -8.52 0.14 -9.34
CA THR A 260 -9.36 1.26 -9.79
C THR A 260 -9.72 1.11 -11.27
N ILE A 261 -8.74 0.83 -12.13
CA ILE A 261 -8.98 0.64 -13.57
C ILE A 261 -9.83 -0.60 -13.84
N ASP A 262 -9.58 -1.71 -13.14
CA ASP A 262 -10.42 -2.90 -13.28
C ASP A 262 -11.86 -2.64 -12.81
N THR A 263 -12.04 -1.80 -11.79
CA THR A 263 -13.36 -1.37 -11.32
C THR A 263 -14.06 -0.50 -12.36
N GLU A 264 -13.36 0.43 -13.00
CA GLU A 264 -13.89 1.19 -14.15
C GLU A 264 -14.35 0.23 -15.26
N GLN A 265 -13.55 -0.79 -15.59
CA GLN A 265 -13.94 -1.80 -16.59
C GLN A 265 -15.18 -2.60 -16.16
N ARG A 266 -15.26 -3.03 -14.89
CA ARG A 266 -16.45 -3.71 -14.33
C ARG A 266 -17.70 -2.83 -14.42
N ILE A 267 -17.57 -1.53 -14.19
CA ILE A 267 -18.67 -0.56 -14.34
C ILE A 267 -19.14 -0.49 -15.80
N VAL A 268 -18.22 -0.42 -16.77
CA VAL A 268 -18.58 -0.44 -18.21
C VAL A 268 -19.33 -1.73 -18.56
N LEU A 269 -18.88 -2.87 -18.06
CA LEU A 269 -19.56 -4.16 -18.26
C LEU A 269 -20.95 -4.16 -17.61
N TYR A 270 -21.11 -3.54 -16.43
CA TYR A 270 -22.38 -3.43 -15.73
C TYR A 270 -23.39 -2.62 -16.54
N LYS A 271 -22.98 -1.44 -17.02
CA LYS A 271 -23.84 -0.57 -17.84
C LYS A 271 -24.25 -1.26 -19.14
N ALA A 272 -23.31 -1.96 -19.79
CA ALA A 272 -23.62 -2.72 -21.00
C ALA A 272 -24.62 -3.86 -20.73
N LEU A 273 -24.51 -4.55 -19.59
CA LEU A 273 -25.49 -5.54 -19.17
C LEU A 273 -26.85 -4.90 -18.93
N GLU A 274 -26.90 -3.81 -18.18
CA GLU A 274 -28.13 -3.07 -17.89
C GLU A 274 -28.85 -2.64 -19.17
N ASP A 275 -28.14 -2.07 -20.13
CA ASP A 275 -28.68 -1.67 -21.43
C ASP A 275 -29.21 -2.86 -22.24
N SER A 276 -28.51 -4.00 -22.21
CA SER A 276 -28.97 -5.24 -22.85
C SER A 276 -30.23 -5.79 -22.18
N LEU A 277 -30.33 -5.71 -20.85
CA LEU A 277 -31.51 -6.14 -20.10
C LEU A 277 -32.71 -5.22 -20.38
N LYS A 278 -32.50 -3.90 -20.40
CA LYS A 278 -33.52 -2.93 -20.81
C LYS A 278 -34.02 -3.19 -22.22
N THR A 279 -33.12 -3.45 -23.16
CA THR A 279 -33.48 -3.78 -24.55
C THR A 279 -34.31 -5.07 -24.62
N ALA A 280 -33.92 -6.12 -23.88
CA ALA A 280 -34.65 -7.37 -23.82
C ALA A 280 -36.05 -7.19 -23.22
N ALA A 281 -36.17 -6.42 -22.14
CA ALA A 281 -37.46 -6.10 -21.50
C ALA A 281 -38.36 -5.25 -22.41
N GLN A 282 -37.82 -4.22 -23.07
CA GLN A 282 -38.58 -3.39 -24.02
C GLN A 282 -39.10 -4.18 -25.21
N GLN A 283 -38.34 -5.14 -25.74
CA GLN A 283 -38.80 -6.02 -26.82
C GLN A 283 -39.95 -6.93 -26.39
N GLU A 284 -39.94 -7.39 -25.13
CA GLU A 284 -41.06 -8.14 -24.57
C GLU A 284 -42.30 -7.26 -24.36
N VAL A 285 -42.12 -6.05 -23.83
CA VAL A 285 -43.18 -5.04 -23.70
C VAL A 285 -43.81 -4.76 -25.07
N ALA A 286 -43.03 -4.59 -26.14
CA ALA A 286 -43.55 -4.44 -27.50
C ALA A 286 -44.34 -5.67 -27.99
N HIS A 287 -43.91 -6.89 -27.64
CA HIS A 287 -44.65 -8.11 -27.96
C HIS A 287 -45.95 -8.26 -27.14
N ARG A 288 -45.94 -7.82 -25.87
CA ARG A 288 -47.13 -7.80 -25.01
C ARG A 288 -48.09 -6.67 -25.36
N ILE A 289 -47.62 -5.50 -25.82
CA ILE A 289 -48.47 -4.42 -26.36
C ILE A 289 -49.31 -4.92 -27.55
N ASN A 290 -48.74 -5.80 -28.38
CA ASN A 290 -49.46 -6.44 -29.48
C ASN A 290 -50.49 -7.49 -29.04
N THR A 291 -50.50 -7.93 -27.77
CA THR A 291 -51.34 -9.02 -27.27
C THR A 291 -52.21 -8.67 -26.05
N LEU A 292 -51.91 -7.62 -25.27
CA LEU A 292 -52.66 -7.21 -24.09
C LEU A 292 -52.29 -5.77 -23.67
N GLY A 293 -53.14 -4.79 -23.98
CA GLY A 293 -52.83 -3.35 -23.93
C GLY A 293 -52.98 -2.60 -22.58
N SER A 294 -52.88 -3.24 -21.41
CA SER A 294 -52.97 -2.49 -20.12
C SER A 294 -52.24 -3.08 -18.91
N GLN A 295 -51.93 -4.38 -18.91
CA GLN A 295 -51.15 -5.03 -17.82
C GLN A 295 -49.63 -4.90 -18.01
N VAL A 296 -49.20 -4.23 -19.07
CA VAL A 296 -47.81 -4.18 -19.52
C VAL A 296 -47.04 -3.02 -18.89
N ASP A 297 -47.72 -1.91 -18.59
CA ASP A 297 -47.09 -0.75 -17.96
C ASP A 297 -46.61 -1.09 -16.54
N THR A 298 -47.42 -1.83 -15.76
CA THR A 298 -47.08 -2.20 -14.37
C THR A 298 -45.93 -3.20 -14.28
N ALA A 299 -45.86 -4.19 -15.18
CA ALA A 299 -44.79 -5.20 -15.16
C ALA A 299 -43.44 -4.63 -15.65
N ALA A 300 -43.48 -3.68 -16.58
CA ALA A 300 -42.29 -2.96 -17.03
C ALA A 300 -41.76 -2.04 -15.91
N GLU A 301 -42.64 -1.33 -15.20
CA GLU A 301 -42.29 -0.50 -14.04
C GLU A 301 -41.71 -1.33 -12.89
N GLU A 302 -42.30 -2.47 -12.53
CA GLU A 302 -41.78 -3.33 -11.46
C GLU A 302 -40.40 -3.91 -11.77
N THR A 303 -40.18 -4.32 -13.02
CA THR A 303 -38.86 -4.87 -13.45
C THR A 303 -37.81 -3.76 -13.49
N MET A 304 -38.15 -2.55 -13.95
CA MET A 304 -37.26 -1.40 -13.95
C MET A 304 -36.99 -0.88 -12.53
N ALA A 305 -37.99 -0.89 -11.64
CA ALA A 305 -37.83 -0.54 -10.23
C ALA A 305 -36.96 -1.56 -9.48
N GLY A 306 -37.07 -2.86 -9.79
CA GLY A 306 -36.21 -3.90 -9.22
C GLY A 306 -34.74 -3.78 -9.64
N ILE A 307 -34.48 -3.42 -10.90
CA ILE A 307 -33.12 -3.18 -11.42
C ILE A 307 -32.53 -1.89 -10.84
N GLY A 308 -33.34 -0.83 -10.68
CA GLY A 308 -32.92 0.44 -10.09
C GLY A 308 -32.75 0.41 -8.56
N ALA A 309 -33.57 -0.37 -7.84
CA ALA A 309 -33.50 -0.48 -6.37
C ALA A 309 -32.36 -1.38 -5.89
N ALA A 310 -31.87 -2.30 -6.73
CA ALA A 310 -30.77 -3.19 -6.40
C ALA A 310 -29.43 -2.45 -6.30
N ALA A 311 -29.21 -1.36 -7.05
CA ALA A 311 -28.00 -0.57 -6.94
C ALA A 311 -27.93 0.14 -5.57
N GLN A 312 -27.10 -0.38 -4.65
CA GLN A 312 -26.77 0.32 -3.40
C GLN A 312 -26.32 1.76 -3.71
N ARG A 313 -26.73 2.75 -2.90
CA ARG A 313 -26.45 4.19 -3.13
C ARG A 313 -24.99 4.47 -3.55
N HIS A 314 -24.03 3.76 -2.95
CA HIS A 314 -22.60 3.87 -3.26
C HIS A 314 -22.22 3.40 -4.68
N ILE A 315 -22.88 2.37 -5.20
CA ILE A 315 -22.69 1.92 -6.59
C ILE A 315 -23.32 2.93 -7.54
N GLY A 316 -24.46 3.51 -7.17
CA GLY A 316 -25.06 4.64 -7.90
C GLY A 316 -24.08 5.80 -8.08
N ASP A 317 -23.38 6.21 -7.02
CA ASP A 317 -22.37 7.27 -7.07
C ASP A 317 -21.19 6.91 -7.99
N LEU A 318 -20.71 5.65 -7.95
CA LEU A 318 -19.64 5.16 -8.84
C LEU A 318 -20.07 5.13 -10.32
N LEU A 319 -21.32 4.74 -10.59
CA LEU A 319 -21.90 4.74 -11.94
C LEU A 319 -22.06 6.18 -12.47
N GLU A 320 -22.50 7.12 -11.63
CA GLU A 320 -22.67 8.53 -12.00
C GLU A 320 -21.31 9.23 -12.22
N LEU A 321 -20.31 8.94 -11.39
CA LEU A 321 -18.93 9.42 -11.58
C LEU A 321 -18.32 8.90 -12.89
N HIS A 322 -18.56 7.64 -13.24
CA HIS A 322 -18.13 7.08 -14.52
C HIS A 322 -18.89 7.71 -15.70
N GLU A 323 -20.18 8.00 -15.56
CA GLU A 323 -20.97 8.67 -16.59
C GLU A 323 -20.50 10.10 -16.86
N LYS A 324 -20.06 10.83 -15.83
CA LYS A 324 -19.42 12.16 -15.98
C LYS A 324 -18.01 12.08 -16.55
N ASN A 325 -17.28 11.01 -16.27
CA ASN A 325 -15.93 10.75 -16.75
C ASN A 325 -15.90 9.76 -17.94
N MET A 326 -16.92 9.73 -18.83
CA MET A 326 -16.97 8.77 -19.93
C MET A 326 -15.73 8.87 -20.84
N LEU A 327 -14.71 8.12 -20.47
CA LEU A 327 -13.53 7.84 -21.27
C LEU A 327 -13.94 6.83 -22.34
N SER A 328 -13.33 6.92 -23.51
CA SER A 328 -13.59 5.92 -24.54
C SER A 328 -13.15 4.55 -24.00
N THR A 329 -13.87 3.48 -24.35
CA THR A 329 -13.48 2.10 -24.00
C THR A 329 -12.01 1.81 -24.38
N GLN A 330 -11.48 2.49 -25.40
CA GLN A 330 -10.08 2.40 -25.83
C GLN A 330 -9.10 3.01 -24.82
N ASP A 331 -9.46 4.11 -24.17
CA ASP A 331 -8.62 4.75 -23.15
C ASP A 331 -8.50 3.88 -21.89
N ILE A 332 -9.62 3.29 -21.46
CA ILE A 332 -9.64 2.33 -20.34
C ILE A 332 -8.75 1.13 -20.67
N GLN A 333 -8.84 0.57 -21.87
CA GLN A 333 -7.99 -0.55 -22.29
C GLN A 333 -6.49 -0.18 -22.31
N ARG A 334 -6.15 1.03 -22.78
CA ARG A 334 -4.76 1.50 -22.77
C ARG A 334 -4.23 1.65 -21.34
N ARG A 335 -4.99 2.30 -20.46
CA ARG A 335 -4.64 2.45 -19.03
C ARG A 335 -4.50 1.10 -18.35
N LYS A 336 -5.42 0.18 -18.65
CA LYS A 336 -5.40 -1.19 -18.13
C LYS A 336 -4.10 -1.89 -18.48
N LYS A 337 -3.70 -1.88 -19.76
CA LYS A 337 -2.43 -2.51 -20.18
C LYS A 337 -1.23 -1.98 -19.37
N LEU A 338 -1.15 -0.66 -19.18
CA LEU A 338 -0.07 -0.06 -18.40
C LEU A 338 -0.11 -0.45 -16.91
N ALA A 339 -1.31 -0.52 -16.34
CA ALA A 339 -1.51 -0.94 -14.96
C ALA A 339 -1.19 -2.44 -14.78
N ASP A 340 -1.59 -3.29 -15.72
CA ASP A 340 -1.29 -4.72 -15.76
C ASP A 340 0.21 -4.95 -15.85
N ASP A 341 0.91 -4.23 -16.74
CA ASP A 341 2.35 -4.33 -16.89
C ASP A 341 3.08 -3.91 -15.61
N ALA A 342 2.62 -2.83 -14.95
CA ALA A 342 3.19 -2.38 -13.68
C ALA A 342 2.92 -3.36 -12.54
N PHE A 343 1.70 -3.88 -12.46
CA PHE A 343 1.29 -4.88 -11.49
C PHE A 343 2.08 -6.18 -11.67
N ALA A 344 2.21 -6.68 -12.90
CA ALA A 344 2.95 -7.90 -13.22
C ALA A 344 4.43 -7.78 -12.85
N ARG A 345 5.08 -6.67 -13.22
CA ARG A 345 6.49 -6.43 -12.83
C ARG A 345 6.72 -6.51 -11.32
N ARG A 346 5.75 -6.04 -10.53
CA ARG A 346 5.88 -5.95 -9.07
C ARG A 346 5.43 -7.22 -8.35
N PHE A 347 4.38 -7.87 -8.84
CA PHE A 347 3.70 -8.98 -8.19
C PHE A 347 3.81 -10.29 -8.97
N GLN A 348 4.83 -10.45 -9.82
CA GLN A 348 5.03 -11.64 -10.65
C GLN A 348 4.95 -12.94 -9.85
N THR A 349 5.61 -13.00 -8.69
CA THR A 349 5.57 -14.18 -7.82
C THR A 349 4.17 -14.50 -7.30
N VAL A 350 3.33 -13.49 -7.08
CA VAL A 350 1.92 -13.71 -6.68
C VAL A 350 1.14 -14.26 -7.86
N ILE A 351 1.33 -13.70 -9.06
CA ILE A 351 0.70 -14.18 -10.30
C ILE A 351 1.07 -15.65 -10.57
N ASP A 352 2.34 -16.00 -10.46
CA ASP A 352 2.81 -17.37 -10.69
C ASP A 352 2.19 -18.36 -9.69
N LYS A 353 2.08 -17.97 -8.42
CA LYS A 353 1.42 -18.75 -7.37
C LYS A 353 -0.08 -18.89 -7.62
N HIS A 354 -0.76 -17.81 -8.00
CA HIS A 354 -2.17 -17.82 -8.32
C HIS A 354 -2.46 -18.79 -9.48
N ASN A 355 -1.70 -18.65 -10.57
CA ASN A 355 -1.85 -19.49 -11.76
C ASN A 355 -1.58 -20.97 -11.49
N SER A 356 -0.56 -21.28 -10.70
CA SER A 356 -0.25 -22.67 -10.33
C SER A 356 -1.29 -23.29 -9.40
N ALA A 357 -1.89 -22.52 -8.48
CA ALA A 357 -2.99 -22.98 -7.64
C ALA A 357 -4.26 -23.29 -8.44
N ASN A 358 -4.53 -22.53 -9.51
CA ASN A 358 -5.67 -22.78 -10.41
C ASN A 358 -5.46 -24.02 -11.29
N TYR A 359 -4.22 -24.39 -11.63
CA TYR A 359 -3.90 -25.62 -12.38
C TYR A 359 -4.20 -26.93 -11.60
N VAL A 360 -4.31 -26.87 -10.28
CA VAL A 360 -4.62 -28.05 -9.44
C VAL A 360 -6.14 -28.25 -9.25
N LYS A 361 -6.97 -27.30 -9.74
CA LYS A 361 -8.43 -27.33 -9.60
C LYS A 361 -9.19 -27.83 -10.84
N THR A 362 -8.49 -28.20 -11.92
CA THR A 362 -9.06 -29.02 -13.03
C THR A 362 -9.05 -30.50 -12.66
#